data_AF-C0NVW1-F1
#
_entry.id   AF-C0NVW1-F1
#
_cell.length_a   1.000
_cell.length_b   1.000
_cell.length_c   1.000
_cell.angle_alpha   90.00
_cell.angle_beta   90.00
_cell.angle_gamma   90.00
#
_symmetry.space_group_name_H-M   'P 1'
#
loop_
_entity.id
_entity.type
_entity.pdbx_description
1 polymer ?
#
loop_
_entity_poly.entity_id
_entity_poly.type
_entity_poly.pdbx_seq_one_letter_code
_entity_poly.pdbx_strand_id
1 'polypeptide(L)'
;MSSSKKPKLAPDNDTGSSSEAIETDMKEIGPWVTTIISESTENFQKNNIGKRFINGVSDADIGKIKEFFVAINTKIEEKNRNEDYKGADLEVGKLKITDYVQPLQEWATIVAAADATDVVTARQLFHEIQKKLTTQNEINGFPKDWILDLTCIADINWKNANADALGYDLQSLKLKSRPAYHENEKIKVLFWWNLGKRKECFVQYGPDECCIYRIEAEDYHSFDETKVRQIATKDRRSLNKNPKYTEKDIKKILGVAWRSPDEHQPDQLQYIRPPESKYTTKDVSFPRTEVYILFNDGELLLEARGGFQRLTGRRILADRMIYTVAEDMETRFKNSTGGEDADSHIKKEHNATTRSKETWENELKKEVERLQKAIELLQKPATS
;
A
#
# COMPACT_ATOMS: atom_id res chain seq x y z
N MET A 1 -25.04 -21.84 -57.44
CA MET A 1 -24.57 -22.81 -58.44
C MET A 1 -23.98 -22.06 -59.62
N SER A 2 -22.68 -21.77 -59.63
CA SER A 2 -21.97 -21.34 -60.84
C SER A 2 -20.47 -21.35 -60.60
N SER A 3 -19.80 -21.79 -61.66
CA SER A 3 -18.41 -22.18 -61.80
C SER A 3 -17.56 -21.02 -62.33
N SER A 4 -16.24 -21.22 -62.41
CA SER A 4 -15.20 -20.45 -63.13
C SER A 4 -14.40 -19.47 -62.29
N LYS A 5 -13.08 -19.31 -62.41
CA LYS A 5 -12.03 -19.94 -63.24
C LYS A 5 -10.68 -19.50 -62.62
N LYS A 6 -9.72 -20.41 -62.41
CA LYS A 6 -8.30 -20.07 -62.20
C LYS A 6 -7.63 -19.80 -63.56
N PRO A 7 -6.63 -18.91 -63.64
CA PRO A 7 -5.61 -18.97 -64.67
C PRO A 7 -4.29 -19.56 -64.15
N LYS A 8 -3.50 -20.02 -65.13
CA LYS A 8 -2.36 -20.93 -65.10
C LYS A 8 -1.12 -20.19 -65.63
N LEU A 9 0.05 -20.51 -65.07
CA LEU A 9 1.40 -20.51 -65.67
C LEU A 9 2.04 -19.22 -66.21
N ALA A 10 3.24 -18.92 -65.72
CA ALA A 10 4.48 -18.96 -66.52
C ALA A 10 5.70 -19.25 -65.61
N PRO A 11 6.75 -19.96 -66.09
CA PRO A 11 7.89 -20.40 -65.30
C PRO A 11 9.15 -19.54 -65.48
N ASP A 12 10.06 -19.69 -64.52
CA ASP A 12 11.53 -19.61 -64.54
C ASP A 12 12.22 -18.46 -65.28
N ASN A 13 12.81 -17.55 -64.49
CA ASN A 13 14.06 -16.90 -64.85
C ASN A 13 14.99 -16.94 -63.63
N ASP A 14 15.92 -17.89 -63.70
CA ASP A 14 17.05 -18.08 -62.82
C ASP A 14 18.09 -16.99 -63.16
N THR A 15 18.33 -16.05 -62.25
CA THR A 15 19.41 -15.05 -62.39
C THR A 15 20.11 -14.95 -61.05
N GLY A 16 21.16 -15.76 -60.92
CA GLY A 16 22.09 -15.72 -59.79
C GLY A 16 22.68 -14.33 -59.63
N SER A 17 22.20 -13.61 -58.62
CA SER A 17 22.81 -12.38 -58.13
C SER A 17 23.61 -12.72 -56.88
N SER A 18 24.90 -12.92 -57.11
CA SER A 18 25.97 -12.90 -56.12
C SER A 18 25.95 -11.55 -55.39
N SER A 19 25.21 -11.46 -54.28
CA SER A 19 25.31 -10.33 -53.36
C SER A 19 26.57 -10.51 -52.51
N GLU A 20 27.66 -9.86 -52.94
CA GLU A 20 28.78 -9.59 -52.04
C GLU A 20 28.23 -8.83 -50.82
N ALA A 21 28.28 -9.49 -49.66
CA ALA A 21 27.94 -8.88 -48.40
C ALA A 21 28.93 -7.75 -48.13
N ILE A 22 28.52 -6.51 -48.39
CA ILE A 22 29.21 -5.33 -47.88
C ILE A 22 29.00 -5.37 -46.36
N GLU A 23 29.94 -5.96 -45.63
CA GLU A 23 30.12 -5.73 -44.19
C GLU A 23 30.29 -4.23 -44.02
N THR A 24 29.19 -3.55 -43.74
CA THR A 24 29.19 -2.16 -43.31
C THR A 24 29.50 -2.21 -41.82
N ASP A 25 30.74 -1.84 -41.46
CA ASP A 25 31.15 -1.61 -40.08
C ASP A 25 30.24 -0.54 -39.46
N MET A 26 29.13 -0.97 -38.86
CA MET A 26 28.22 -0.07 -38.15
C MET A 26 28.95 0.45 -36.91
N LYS A 27 28.96 1.78 -36.72
CA LYS A 27 29.53 2.37 -35.51
C LYS A 27 28.82 1.84 -34.25
N GLU A 28 29.59 1.67 -33.18
CA GLU A 28 29.07 1.28 -31.87
C GLU A 28 28.20 2.38 -31.25
N ILE A 29 27.32 2.00 -30.33
CA ILE A 29 26.46 2.95 -29.61
C ILE A 29 27.32 3.82 -28.69
N GLY A 30 27.30 5.13 -28.90
CA GLY A 30 28.05 6.07 -28.10
C GLY A 30 27.58 6.16 -26.63
N PRO A 31 28.49 6.40 -25.66
CA PRO A 31 28.15 6.50 -24.23
C PRO A 31 27.24 7.69 -23.89
N TRP A 32 27.10 8.68 -24.78
CA TRP A 32 26.16 9.78 -24.60
C TRP A 32 24.70 9.33 -24.70
N VAL A 33 24.39 8.21 -25.36
CA VAL A 33 23.01 7.74 -25.51
C VAL A 33 22.39 7.47 -24.13
N THR A 34 23.10 6.72 -23.28
CA THR A 34 22.66 6.44 -21.90
C THR A 34 22.55 7.71 -21.06
N THR A 35 23.45 8.68 -21.28
CA THR A 35 23.43 9.99 -20.61
C THR A 35 22.19 10.79 -21.00
N ILE A 36 21.90 10.91 -22.30
CA ILE A 36 20.73 11.65 -22.83
C ILE A 36 19.42 11.03 -22.35
N ILE A 37 19.32 9.69 -22.32
CA ILE A 37 18.16 8.97 -21.81
C ILE A 37 17.97 9.24 -20.31
N SER A 38 19.04 9.16 -19.52
CA SER A 38 19.02 9.41 -18.08
C SER A 38 18.60 10.85 -17.77
N GLU A 39 19.21 11.84 -18.43
CA GLU A 39 18.87 13.26 -18.26
C GLU A 39 17.41 13.56 -18.65
N SER A 40 16.93 12.98 -19.75
CA SER A 40 15.56 13.18 -20.21
C SER A 40 14.54 12.53 -19.26
N THR A 41 14.89 11.38 -18.69
CA THR A 41 14.09 10.68 -17.66
C THR A 41 14.03 11.50 -16.36
N GLU A 42 15.16 11.99 -15.87
CA GLU A 42 15.22 12.83 -14.68
C GLU A 42 14.44 14.14 -14.87
N ASN A 43 14.58 14.77 -16.03
CA ASN A 43 13.85 16.00 -16.33
C ASN A 43 12.35 15.76 -16.40
N PHE A 44 11.91 14.63 -16.96
CA PHE A 44 10.50 14.24 -16.92
C PHE A 44 10.00 14.09 -15.48
N GLN A 45 10.72 13.34 -14.64
CA GLN A 45 10.36 13.10 -13.25
C GLN A 45 10.30 14.39 -12.42
N LYS A 46 11.27 15.30 -12.59
CA LYS A 46 11.31 16.60 -11.89
C LYS A 46 10.12 17.49 -12.26
N ASN A 47 9.69 17.49 -13.51
CA ASN A 47 8.58 18.32 -13.98
C ASN A 47 7.19 17.68 -13.79
N ASN A 48 7.14 16.39 -13.47
CA ASN A 48 5.90 15.62 -13.36
C ASN A 48 5.84 14.83 -12.04
N ILE A 49 6.21 15.47 -10.92
CA ILE A 49 6.20 14.86 -9.58
C ILE A 49 4.83 14.23 -9.31
N GLY A 50 4.83 12.94 -8.94
CA GLY A 50 3.62 12.17 -8.64
C GLY A 50 2.83 11.66 -9.85
N LYS A 51 3.20 12.04 -11.08
CA LYS A 51 2.58 11.50 -12.30
C LYS A 51 3.43 10.37 -12.86
N ARG A 52 2.77 9.33 -13.36
CA ARG A 52 3.45 8.26 -14.09
C ARG A 52 3.78 8.73 -15.51
N PHE A 53 4.75 8.07 -16.14
CA PHE A 53 5.06 8.35 -17.54
C PHE A 53 3.88 7.99 -18.46
N ILE A 54 3.28 6.83 -18.22
CA ILE A 54 2.07 6.37 -18.91
C ILE A 54 0.89 6.49 -17.95
N ASN A 55 0.13 7.58 -18.04
CA ASN A 55 -1.07 7.81 -17.21
C ASN A 55 -2.36 7.30 -17.85
N GLY A 56 -2.32 6.95 -19.14
CA GLY A 56 -3.48 6.57 -19.92
C GLY A 56 -3.09 6.15 -21.32
N VAL A 57 -4.08 5.66 -22.08
CA VAL A 57 -3.92 5.22 -23.48
C VAL A 57 -4.84 5.97 -24.43
N SER A 58 -5.20 7.21 -24.09
CA SER A 58 -5.86 8.10 -25.03
C SER A 58 -4.92 8.48 -26.17
N ASP A 59 -5.46 8.82 -27.34
CA ASP A 59 -4.65 9.31 -28.47
C ASP A 59 -3.77 10.50 -28.08
N ALA A 60 -4.28 11.38 -27.20
CA ALA A 60 -3.54 12.53 -26.68
C ALA A 60 -2.37 12.11 -25.79
N ASP A 61 -2.52 11.07 -24.95
CA ASP A 61 -1.44 10.58 -24.09
C ASP A 61 -0.38 9.82 -24.90
N ILE A 62 -0.81 9.00 -25.85
CA ILE A 62 0.10 8.34 -26.81
C ILE A 62 0.86 9.39 -27.63
N GLY A 63 0.21 10.48 -28.01
CA GLY A 63 0.85 11.63 -28.68
C GLY A 63 1.98 12.23 -27.84
N LYS A 64 1.76 12.50 -26.55
CA LYS A 64 2.79 13.03 -25.65
C LYS A 64 3.97 12.07 -25.48
N ILE A 65 3.71 10.77 -25.37
CA ILE A 65 4.75 9.75 -25.27
C ILE A 65 5.59 9.72 -26.55
N LYS A 66 4.94 9.81 -27.72
CA LYS A 66 5.63 9.90 -29.01
C LYS A 66 6.51 11.15 -29.08
N GLU A 67 5.99 12.31 -28.70
CA GLU A 67 6.75 13.57 -28.65
C GLU A 67 7.98 13.48 -27.74
N PHE A 68 7.84 12.83 -26.58
CA PHE A 68 8.96 12.59 -25.66
C PHE A 68 10.08 11.78 -26.31
N PHE A 69 9.76 10.66 -26.96
CA PHE A 69 10.78 9.84 -27.62
C PHE A 69 11.38 10.51 -28.87
N VAL A 70 10.58 11.29 -29.62
CA VAL A 70 11.11 12.11 -30.72
C VAL A 70 12.15 13.09 -30.19
N ALA A 71 11.87 13.78 -29.08
CA ALA A 71 12.81 14.72 -28.48
C ALA A 71 14.13 14.04 -28.04
N ILE A 72 14.07 12.83 -27.50
CA ILE A 72 15.28 12.04 -27.18
C ILE A 72 16.06 11.70 -28.46
N ASN A 73 15.38 11.18 -29.49
CA ASN A 73 16.03 10.82 -30.75
C ASN A 73 16.66 12.02 -31.45
N THR A 74 16.05 13.21 -31.39
CA THR A 74 16.64 14.45 -31.90
C THR A 74 17.95 14.79 -31.19
N LYS A 75 17.99 14.70 -29.85
CA LYS A 75 19.22 14.94 -29.07
C LYS A 75 20.31 13.91 -29.39
N ILE A 76 19.95 12.63 -29.53
CA ILE A 76 20.89 11.57 -29.92
C ILE A 76 21.48 11.85 -31.29
N GLU A 77 20.64 12.20 -32.27
CA GLU A 77 21.07 12.51 -33.63
C GLU A 77 21.99 13.76 -33.68
N GLU A 78 21.66 14.81 -32.93
CA GLU A 78 22.50 16.00 -32.79
C GLU A 78 23.86 15.67 -32.19
N LYS A 79 23.88 14.83 -31.15
CA LYS A 79 25.14 14.41 -30.52
C LYS A 79 25.95 13.50 -31.45
N ASN A 80 25.31 12.56 -32.15
CA ASN A 80 25.93 11.72 -33.17
C ASN A 80 26.61 12.58 -34.26
N ARG A 81 25.95 13.63 -34.76
CA ARG A 81 26.54 14.58 -35.71
C ARG A 81 27.81 15.25 -35.17
N ASN A 82 27.81 15.63 -33.89
CA ASN A 82 28.95 16.29 -33.25
C ASN A 82 30.14 15.34 -33.00
N GLU A 83 29.90 14.03 -32.95
CA GLU A 83 30.91 12.98 -32.75
C GLU A 83 31.28 12.27 -34.07
N ASP A 84 31.13 12.97 -35.21
CA ASP A 84 31.49 12.51 -36.56
C ASP A 84 30.73 11.27 -37.09
N TYR A 85 29.53 10.97 -36.60
CA TYR A 85 28.64 9.96 -37.20
C TYR A 85 28.05 10.52 -38.50
N LYS A 86 27.96 9.70 -39.56
CA LYS A 86 27.50 10.12 -40.89
C LYS A 86 26.58 9.07 -41.52
N GLY A 87 25.68 9.52 -42.40
CA GLY A 87 24.78 8.62 -43.12
C GLY A 87 23.94 7.76 -42.17
N ALA A 88 23.98 6.43 -42.36
CA ALA A 88 23.23 5.48 -41.54
C ALA A 88 23.71 5.46 -40.07
N ASP A 89 24.95 5.85 -39.78
CA ASP A 89 25.46 5.92 -38.40
C ASP A 89 24.66 6.91 -37.54
N LEU A 90 24.03 7.93 -38.15
CA LEU A 90 23.20 8.89 -37.40
C LEU A 90 22.00 8.23 -36.70
N GLU A 91 21.57 7.06 -37.17
CA GLU A 91 20.50 6.28 -36.55
C GLU A 91 20.97 5.40 -35.37
N VAL A 92 22.29 5.27 -35.17
CA VAL A 92 22.86 4.46 -34.08
C VAL A 92 22.43 5.01 -32.73
N GLY A 93 21.86 4.12 -31.91
CA GLY A 93 21.36 4.44 -30.57
C GLY A 93 19.99 5.11 -30.52
N LYS A 94 19.37 5.45 -31.66
CA LYS A 94 18.00 5.97 -31.67
C LYS A 94 17.01 4.92 -31.18
N LEU A 95 16.03 5.38 -30.42
CA LEU A 95 14.93 4.57 -29.90
C LEU A 95 13.94 4.26 -31.03
N LYS A 96 13.56 2.99 -31.16
CA LYS A 96 12.47 2.56 -32.03
C LYS A 96 11.14 2.93 -31.38
N ILE A 97 10.62 4.11 -31.72
CA ILE A 97 9.39 4.66 -31.13
C ILE A 97 8.21 3.70 -31.27
N THR A 98 8.14 2.94 -32.36
CA THR A 98 7.11 1.93 -32.62
C THR A 98 7.04 0.86 -31.53
N ASP A 99 8.18 0.49 -30.95
CA ASP A 99 8.27 -0.60 -29.97
C ASP A 99 7.60 -0.22 -28.63
N TYR A 100 7.40 1.09 -28.40
CA TYR A 100 6.66 1.64 -27.27
C TYR A 100 5.22 2.02 -27.63
N VAL A 101 5.01 2.65 -28.78
CA VAL A 101 3.69 3.17 -29.18
C VAL A 101 2.74 2.03 -29.58
N GLN A 102 3.23 1.00 -30.28
CA GLN A 102 2.38 -0.08 -30.75
C GLN A 102 1.73 -0.87 -29.59
N PRO A 103 2.44 -1.31 -28.53
CA PRO A 103 1.79 -1.98 -27.40
C PRO A 103 0.72 -1.12 -26.71
N LEU A 104 0.91 0.21 -26.67
CA LEU A 104 -0.08 1.13 -26.11
C LEU A 104 -1.31 1.27 -26.99
N GLN A 105 -1.15 1.30 -28.31
CA GLN A 105 -2.26 1.29 -29.28
C GLN A 105 -3.01 -0.06 -29.27
N GLU A 106 -2.30 -1.17 -29.11
CA GLU A 106 -2.88 -2.50 -28.89
C GLU A 106 -3.77 -2.46 -27.64
N TRP A 107 -3.27 -1.92 -26.52
CA TRP A 107 -4.07 -1.76 -25.30
C TRP A 107 -5.28 -0.85 -25.53
N ALA A 108 -5.10 0.32 -26.15
CA ALA A 108 -6.19 1.26 -26.44
C ALA A 108 -7.31 0.59 -27.27
N THR A 109 -6.94 -0.25 -28.23
CA THR A 109 -7.90 -1.02 -29.05
C THR A 109 -8.67 -2.04 -28.21
N ILE A 110 -7.99 -2.72 -27.30
CA ILE A 110 -8.62 -3.67 -26.35
C ILE A 110 -9.60 -2.93 -25.44
N VAL A 111 -9.21 -1.77 -24.88
CA VAL A 111 -10.09 -0.93 -24.05
C VAL A 111 -11.30 -0.44 -24.85
N ALA A 112 -11.12 -0.04 -26.10
CA ALA A 112 -12.22 0.38 -26.96
C ALA A 112 -13.19 -0.77 -27.31
N ALA A 113 -12.68 -2.01 -27.35
CA ALA A 113 -13.46 -3.23 -27.56
C ALA A 113 -13.91 -3.87 -26.23
N ALA A 114 -14.12 -3.06 -25.18
CA ALA A 114 -14.39 -3.57 -23.83
C ALA A 114 -15.59 -4.53 -23.77
N ASP A 115 -16.63 -4.24 -24.54
CA ASP A 115 -17.86 -5.03 -24.55
C ASP A 115 -17.71 -6.42 -25.21
N ALA A 116 -16.64 -6.63 -25.99
CA ALA A 116 -16.41 -7.84 -26.77
C ALA A 116 -15.34 -8.77 -26.18
N THR A 117 -14.51 -8.28 -25.25
CA THR A 117 -13.40 -9.07 -24.67
C THR A 117 -13.72 -9.46 -23.24
N ASP A 118 -13.59 -10.73 -22.90
CA ASP A 118 -13.78 -11.16 -21.53
C ASP A 118 -12.62 -10.69 -20.63
N VAL A 119 -12.91 -10.51 -19.34
CA VAL A 119 -11.95 -9.98 -18.33
C VAL A 119 -10.68 -10.84 -18.22
N VAL A 120 -10.78 -12.16 -18.42
CA VAL A 120 -9.64 -13.06 -18.28
C VAL A 120 -8.70 -12.85 -19.46
N THR A 121 -9.24 -12.81 -20.68
CA THR A 121 -8.48 -12.49 -21.90
C THR A 121 -7.89 -11.08 -21.83
N ALA A 122 -8.65 -10.08 -21.39
CA ALA A 122 -8.15 -8.71 -21.24
C ALA A 122 -6.97 -8.63 -20.26
N ARG A 123 -7.04 -9.34 -19.12
CA ARG A 123 -5.93 -9.44 -18.17
C ARG A 123 -4.71 -10.10 -18.80
N GLN A 124 -4.88 -11.20 -19.54
CA GLN A 124 -3.74 -11.86 -20.19
C GLN A 124 -3.05 -10.95 -21.21
N LEU A 125 -3.82 -10.28 -22.07
CA LEU A 125 -3.29 -9.34 -23.05
C LEU A 125 -2.56 -8.17 -22.39
N PHE A 126 -3.08 -7.65 -21.28
CA PHE A 126 -2.41 -6.61 -20.50
C PHE A 126 -1.04 -7.03 -19.98
N HIS A 127 -0.93 -8.25 -19.42
CA HIS A 127 0.36 -8.77 -18.93
C HIS A 127 1.37 -8.93 -20.08
N GLU A 128 0.94 -9.37 -21.26
CA GLU A 128 1.81 -9.44 -22.44
C GLU A 128 2.29 -8.05 -22.88
N ILE A 129 1.43 -7.04 -22.85
CA ILE A 129 1.82 -5.65 -23.14
C ILE A 129 2.83 -5.13 -22.11
N GLN A 130 2.59 -5.35 -20.80
CA GLN A 130 3.54 -4.97 -19.75
C GLN A 130 4.91 -5.64 -19.94
N LYS A 131 4.92 -6.93 -20.32
CA LYS A 131 6.15 -7.67 -20.59
C LYS A 131 6.91 -7.12 -21.80
N LYS A 132 6.21 -6.75 -22.88
CA LYS A 132 6.82 -6.06 -24.04
C LYS A 132 7.46 -4.74 -23.60
N LEU A 133 6.73 -3.89 -22.87
CA LEU A 133 7.24 -2.59 -22.41
C LEU A 133 8.43 -2.74 -21.44
N THR A 134 8.37 -3.71 -20.52
CA THR A 134 9.45 -3.99 -19.57
C THR A 134 10.74 -4.38 -20.30
N THR A 135 10.63 -5.28 -21.29
CA THR A 135 11.77 -5.69 -22.12
C THR A 135 12.40 -4.50 -22.84
N GLN A 136 11.58 -3.60 -23.40
CA GLN A 136 12.09 -2.39 -24.06
C GLN A 136 12.75 -1.42 -23.10
N ASN A 137 12.20 -1.25 -21.88
CA ASN A 137 12.82 -0.43 -20.85
C ASN A 137 14.18 -0.97 -20.45
N GLU A 138 14.33 -2.29 -20.31
CA GLU A 138 15.60 -2.92 -19.97
C GLU A 138 16.65 -2.74 -21.08
N ILE A 139 16.27 -2.91 -22.35
CA ILE A 139 17.17 -2.72 -23.51
C ILE A 139 17.68 -1.28 -23.60
N ASN A 140 16.79 -0.30 -23.38
CA ASN A 140 17.10 1.11 -23.59
C ASN A 140 17.51 1.85 -22.30
N GLY A 141 17.57 1.18 -21.15
CA GLY A 141 17.97 1.77 -19.87
C GLY A 141 16.94 2.72 -19.24
N PHE A 142 15.64 2.53 -19.51
CA PHE A 142 14.57 3.27 -18.83
C PHE A 142 14.19 2.64 -17.49
N PRO A 143 13.57 3.40 -16.56
CA PRO A 143 13.08 2.86 -15.28
C PRO A 143 12.08 1.71 -15.46
N LYS A 144 12.14 0.71 -14.59
CA LYS A 144 11.26 -0.47 -14.64
C LYS A 144 9.78 -0.15 -14.39
N ASP A 145 9.49 0.94 -13.69
CA ASP A 145 8.15 1.41 -13.36
C ASP A 145 7.51 2.26 -14.48
N TRP A 146 8.23 2.54 -15.57
CA TRP A 146 7.68 3.20 -16.77
C TRP A 146 6.88 2.22 -17.65
N ILE A 147 5.89 1.58 -17.05
CA ILE A 147 4.98 0.63 -17.69
C ILE A 147 3.52 0.99 -17.36
N LEU A 148 2.55 0.36 -18.03
CA LEU A 148 1.13 0.53 -17.72
C LEU A 148 0.83 0.11 -16.28
N ASP A 149 0.03 0.90 -15.57
CA ASP A 149 -0.40 0.60 -14.20
C ASP A 149 -1.44 -0.53 -14.18
N LEU A 150 -1.35 -1.44 -13.21
CA LEU A 150 -2.37 -2.46 -12.96
C LEU A 150 -3.76 -1.83 -12.72
N THR A 151 -3.81 -0.60 -12.23
CA THR A 151 -5.05 0.18 -12.08
C THR A 151 -5.76 0.40 -13.44
N CYS A 152 -5.03 0.44 -14.56
CA CYS A 152 -5.62 0.55 -15.89
C CYS A 152 -6.51 -0.65 -16.24
N ILE A 153 -6.31 -1.84 -15.65
CA ILE A 153 -7.28 -2.94 -15.81
C ILE A 153 -8.48 -2.74 -14.89
N ALA A 154 -8.25 -2.29 -13.65
CA ALA A 154 -9.28 -2.17 -12.62
C ALA A 154 -10.30 -1.06 -12.93
N ASP A 155 -9.88 -0.01 -13.61
CA ASP A 155 -10.76 1.10 -13.99
C ASP A 155 -11.57 0.82 -15.27
N ILE A 156 -11.16 -0.16 -16.09
CA ILE A 156 -11.96 -0.58 -17.24
C ILE A 156 -13.11 -1.42 -16.73
N ASN A 157 -14.31 -0.86 -16.81
CA ASN A 157 -15.54 -1.45 -16.32
C ASN A 157 -16.05 -2.50 -17.32
N TRP A 158 -15.30 -3.60 -17.49
CA TRP A 158 -15.53 -4.68 -18.47
C TRP A 158 -16.94 -5.32 -18.44
N LYS A 159 -17.82 -4.96 -17.50
CA LYS A 159 -19.18 -5.53 -17.39
C LYS A 159 -20.29 -4.59 -16.91
N ASN A 160 -20.09 -3.27 -16.79
CA ASN A 160 -21.16 -2.38 -16.29
C ASN A 160 -21.54 -1.29 -17.30
N ALA A 161 -22.45 -1.66 -18.19
CA ALA A 161 -23.26 -0.76 -18.99
C ALA A 161 -24.30 0.01 -18.13
N ASN A 162 -23.82 0.83 -17.20
CA ASN A 162 -24.59 1.90 -16.55
C ASN A 162 -23.65 3.10 -16.30
N ALA A 163 -23.09 3.61 -17.40
CA ALA A 163 -22.56 4.95 -17.49
C ALA A 163 -23.73 5.93 -17.47
N ASP A 164 -23.91 6.67 -16.36
CA ASP A 164 -24.55 8.01 -16.34
C ASP A 164 -24.53 8.67 -14.94
N ALA A 165 -23.47 8.48 -14.16
CA ALA A 165 -23.19 9.36 -13.03
C ALA A 165 -21.69 9.40 -12.71
N LEU A 166 -21.08 10.57 -12.83
CA LEU A 166 -19.81 10.96 -12.20
C LEU A 166 -19.96 11.00 -10.67
N GLY A 167 -20.46 9.93 -10.08
CA GLY A 167 -20.49 9.69 -8.66
C GLY A 167 -19.79 8.38 -8.42
N TYR A 168 -18.70 8.39 -7.66
CA TYR A 168 -18.23 7.15 -7.09
C TYR A 168 -19.37 6.58 -6.24
N ASP A 169 -19.82 5.36 -6.54
CA ASP A 169 -20.68 4.66 -5.60
C ASP A 169 -19.94 4.52 -4.26
N LEU A 170 -20.67 4.75 -3.17
CA LEU A 170 -20.13 4.72 -1.81
C LEU A 170 -19.47 3.37 -1.50
N GLN A 171 -19.97 2.25 -2.03
CA GLN A 171 -19.34 0.95 -1.81
C GLN A 171 -17.99 0.87 -2.52
N SER A 172 -17.89 1.42 -3.73
CA SER A 172 -16.63 1.52 -4.48
C SER A 172 -15.60 2.40 -3.78
N LEU A 173 -16.01 3.55 -3.23
CA LEU A 173 -15.13 4.38 -2.38
C LEU A 173 -14.74 3.67 -1.09
N LYS A 174 -15.68 3.00 -0.41
CA LYS A 174 -15.38 2.20 0.78
C LYS A 174 -14.36 1.13 0.48
N LEU A 175 -14.50 0.42 -0.64
CA LEU A 175 -13.57 -0.62 -1.07
C LEU A 175 -12.18 -0.03 -1.38
N LYS A 176 -12.12 1.09 -2.11
CA LYS A 176 -10.87 1.78 -2.48
C LYS A 176 -10.18 2.49 -1.29
N SER A 177 -10.94 2.82 -0.24
CA SER A 177 -10.41 3.44 0.99
C SER A 177 -10.02 2.43 2.06
N ARG A 178 -10.24 1.12 1.83
CA ARG A 178 -9.72 0.09 2.73
C ARG A 178 -8.19 0.23 2.79
N PRO A 179 -7.57 0.16 3.98
CA PRO A 179 -6.13 0.07 4.08
C PRO A 179 -5.67 -1.09 3.20
N ALA A 180 -4.70 -0.82 2.32
CA ALA A 180 -4.14 -1.83 1.43
C ALA A 180 -3.29 -2.80 2.28
N TYR A 181 -3.95 -3.76 2.93
CA TYR A 181 -3.27 -4.88 3.53
C TYR A 181 -2.74 -5.76 2.41
N HIS A 182 -1.46 -6.13 2.47
CA HIS A 182 -0.85 -6.97 1.44
C HIS A 182 -1.59 -8.32 1.36
N GLU A 183 -1.86 -8.84 0.17
CA GLU A 183 -2.53 -10.14 -0.05
C GLU A 183 -1.83 -11.33 0.66
N ASN A 184 -0.60 -11.12 1.12
CA ASN A 184 0.20 -12.09 1.86
C ASN A 184 -0.03 -12.04 3.39
N GLU A 185 -0.74 -11.06 3.92
CA GLU A 185 -1.04 -10.99 5.35
C GLU A 185 -2.11 -12.02 5.71
N LYS A 186 -1.75 -12.96 6.58
CA LYS A 186 -2.71 -13.89 7.20
C LYS A 186 -3.64 -13.08 8.11
N ILE A 187 -4.76 -12.66 7.55
CA ILE A 187 -5.81 -11.94 8.28
C ILE A 187 -6.91 -12.92 8.67
N LYS A 188 -7.32 -12.88 9.94
CA LYS A 188 -8.39 -13.74 10.45
C LYS A 188 -9.32 -12.97 11.38
N VAL A 189 -10.61 -12.96 11.06
CA VAL A 189 -11.64 -12.50 11.99
C VAL A 189 -11.92 -13.61 13.00
N LEU A 190 -11.68 -13.34 14.28
CA LEU A 190 -11.86 -14.30 15.37
C LEU A 190 -13.23 -14.18 16.04
N PHE A 191 -13.71 -12.95 16.18
CA PHE A 191 -14.98 -12.62 16.81
C PHE A 191 -15.64 -11.46 16.09
N TRP A 192 -16.96 -11.35 16.25
CA TRP A 192 -17.71 -10.16 15.80
C TRP A 192 -18.84 -9.83 16.76
N TRP A 193 -19.33 -8.59 16.77
CA TRP A 193 -20.49 -8.17 17.55
C TRP A 193 -21.25 -7.04 16.86
N ASN A 194 -22.52 -6.87 17.24
CA ASN A 194 -23.34 -5.74 16.79
C ASN A 194 -23.03 -4.48 17.62
N LEU A 195 -22.86 -3.36 16.94
CA LEU A 195 -22.79 -2.01 17.49
C LEU A 195 -23.87 -1.14 16.82
N GLY A 196 -25.09 -1.21 17.34
CA GLY A 196 -26.25 -0.56 16.72
C GLY A 196 -26.59 -1.20 15.37
N LYS A 197 -26.48 -0.42 14.29
CA LYS A 197 -26.70 -0.89 12.90
C LYS A 197 -25.43 -1.41 12.21
N ARG A 198 -24.27 -1.27 12.84
CA ARG A 198 -22.96 -1.68 12.28
C ARG A 198 -22.46 -2.92 13.01
N LYS A 199 -21.58 -3.70 12.40
CA LYS A 199 -20.82 -4.74 13.10
C LYS A 199 -19.35 -4.31 13.23
N GLU A 200 -18.74 -4.78 14.30
CA GLU A 200 -17.29 -4.68 14.52
C GLU A 200 -16.71 -6.08 14.71
N CYS A 201 -15.43 -6.20 14.40
CA CYS A 201 -14.69 -7.45 14.31
C CYS A 201 -13.44 -7.37 15.19
N PHE A 202 -13.12 -8.48 15.87
CA PHE A 202 -11.81 -8.69 16.48
C PHE A 202 -10.94 -9.44 15.48
N VAL A 203 -9.93 -8.76 14.96
CA VAL A 203 -9.14 -9.20 13.81
C VAL A 203 -7.73 -9.51 14.26
N GLN A 204 -7.21 -10.66 13.81
CA GLN A 204 -5.81 -11.04 13.92
C GLN A 204 -5.09 -10.71 12.61
N TYR A 205 -4.00 -9.97 12.69
CA TYR A 205 -3.05 -9.74 11.60
C TYR A 205 -1.76 -10.49 11.88
N GLY A 206 -1.25 -11.22 10.90
CA GLY A 206 0.01 -11.96 11.01
C GLY A 206 -0.13 -13.38 11.59
N PRO A 207 0.96 -14.17 11.52
CA PRO A 207 0.98 -15.56 12.00
C PRO A 207 0.87 -15.62 13.54
N ASP A 208 0.35 -16.72 14.09
CA ASP A 208 0.04 -16.87 15.53
C ASP A 208 1.18 -16.47 16.48
N GLU A 209 2.45 -16.73 16.12
CA GLU A 209 3.63 -16.42 16.96
C GLU A 209 3.96 -14.92 17.01
N CYS A 210 3.65 -14.19 15.93
CA CYS A 210 3.97 -12.78 15.73
C CYS A 210 2.75 -12.02 15.22
N CYS A 211 1.58 -12.27 15.82
CA CYS A 211 0.35 -11.61 15.41
C CYS A 211 0.08 -10.35 16.23
N ILE A 212 -0.73 -9.47 15.66
CA ILE A 212 -1.32 -8.32 16.34
C ILE A 212 -2.84 -8.34 16.21
N TYR A 213 -3.55 -7.82 17.21
CA TYR A 213 -5.01 -7.76 17.18
C TYR A 213 -5.52 -6.31 17.09
N ARG A 214 -6.57 -6.10 16.29
CA ARG A 214 -7.29 -4.81 16.19
C ARG A 214 -8.80 -5.00 16.25
N ILE A 215 -9.48 -3.92 16.58
CA ILE A 215 -10.94 -3.82 16.44
C ILE A 215 -11.23 -3.04 15.16
N GLU A 216 -11.83 -3.71 14.20
CA GLU A 216 -12.14 -3.15 12.88
C GLU A 216 -13.64 -3.12 12.64
N ALA A 217 -14.08 -2.30 11.70
CA ALA A 217 -15.45 -2.39 11.20
C ALA A 217 -15.60 -3.61 10.25
N GLU A 218 -16.81 -4.17 10.18
CA GLU A 218 -17.08 -5.36 9.34
C GLU A 218 -16.78 -5.13 7.86
N ASP A 219 -16.87 -3.88 7.40
CA ASP A 219 -16.64 -3.52 6.02
C ASP A 219 -15.16 -3.49 5.64
N TYR A 220 -14.24 -3.78 6.56
CA TYR A 220 -12.81 -3.94 6.27
C TYR A 220 -12.45 -5.38 5.92
N HIS A 221 -13.16 -6.37 6.47
CA HIS A 221 -12.79 -7.79 6.38
C HIS A 221 -13.97 -8.68 6.04
N SER A 222 -13.83 -9.50 5.00
CA SER A 222 -14.84 -10.52 4.66
C SER A 222 -14.76 -11.69 5.64
N PHE A 223 -15.89 -12.07 6.24
CA PHE A 223 -15.98 -13.26 7.09
C PHE A 223 -17.36 -13.93 6.99
N ASP A 224 -17.40 -15.21 7.35
CA ASP A 224 -18.63 -16.01 7.40
C ASP A 224 -19.22 -15.94 8.81
N GLU A 225 -20.33 -15.21 8.97
CA GLU A 225 -21.01 -14.99 10.25
C GLU A 225 -21.44 -16.29 10.94
N THR A 226 -21.65 -17.37 10.18
CA THR A 226 -22.03 -18.68 10.73
C THR A 226 -20.84 -19.44 11.32
N LYS A 227 -19.62 -19.11 10.88
CA LYS A 227 -18.37 -19.76 11.32
C LYS A 227 -17.62 -18.94 12.36
N VAL A 228 -17.71 -17.61 12.29
CA VAL A 228 -17.06 -16.72 13.26
C VAL A 228 -17.97 -16.51 14.46
N ARG A 229 -17.42 -16.71 15.66
CA ARG A 229 -18.19 -16.59 16.91
C ARG A 229 -18.69 -15.16 17.11
N GLN A 230 -20.00 -15.01 17.19
CA GLN A 230 -20.64 -13.77 17.61
C GLN A 230 -20.48 -13.60 19.14
N ILE A 231 -20.07 -12.42 19.57
CA ILE A 231 -20.09 -12.00 20.99
C ILE A 231 -21.39 -11.23 21.22
N ALA A 232 -22.35 -11.85 21.90
CA ALA A 232 -23.57 -11.14 22.25
C ALA A 232 -23.29 -10.22 23.46
N THR A 233 -23.94 -9.05 23.49
CA THR A 233 -23.82 -8.10 24.60
C THR A 233 -24.13 -8.75 25.95
N LYS A 234 -25.11 -9.66 25.98
CA LYS A 234 -25.51 -10.46 27.16
C LYS A 234 -24.41 -11.39 27.68
N ASP A 235 -23.47 -11.80 26.83
CA ASP A 235 -22.41 -12.74 27.20
C ASP A 235 -21.24 -12.01 27.89
N ARG A 236 -21.19 -10.68 27.75
CA ARG A 236 -20.13 -9.87 28.35
C ARG A 236 -20.34 -9.74 29.85
N ARG A 237 -19.32 -10.12 30.64
CA ARG A 237 -19.31 -9.98 32.11
C ARG A 237 -19.63 -8.59 32.59
N SER A 238 -19.40 -7.60 31.74
CA SER A 238 -19.63 -6.21 32.10
C SER A 238 -21.05 -5.90 32.58
N LEU A 239 -21.99 -6.78 32.28
CA LEU A 239 -23.40 -6.64 32.61
C LEU A 239 -23.89 -7.67 33.64
N ASN A 240 -23.08 -8.67 33.99
CA ASN A 240 -23.50 -9.73 34.92
C ASN A 240 -23.05 -9.43 36.35
N LYS A 241 -23.99 -9.46 37.31
CA LYS A 241 -23.72 -9.24 38.73
C LYS A 241 -22.91 -10.39 39.36
N ASN A 242 -23.07 -11.62 38.86
CA ASN A 242 -22.43 -12.83 39.40
C ASN A 242 -21.57 -13.51 38.33
N PRO A 243 -20.31 -13.10 38.15
CA PRO A 243 -19.44 -13.68 37.12
C PRO A 243 -19.04 -15.13 37.43
N LYS A 244 -19.12 -16.02 36.43
CA LYS A 244 -18.69 -17.45 36.49
C LYS A 244 -17.22 -17.67 36.89
N TYR A 245 -16.38 -16.66 36.75
CA TYR A 245 -14.90 -16.73 36.75
C TYR A 245 -14.37 -15.54 37.52
N THR A 246 -13.17 -15.68 38.02
CA THR A 246 -12.39 -14.71 38.78
C THR A 246 -10.99 -14.60 38.19
N GLU A 247 -10.16 -13.72 38.73
CA GLU A 247 -8.73 -13.64 38.37
C GLU A 247 -8.03 -15.00 38.43
N LYS A 248 -8.39 -15.85 39.41
CA LYS A 248 -7.77 -17.17 39.63
C LYS A 248 -8.08 -18.18 38.52
N ASP A 249 -9.15 -17.94 37.77
CA ASP A 249 -9.58 -18.83 36.69
C ASP A 249 -8.93 -18.47 35.36
N ILE A 250 -8.26 -17.32 35.27
CA ILE A 250 -7.55 -16.88 34.07
C ILE A 250 -6.28 -17.71 33.92
N LYS A 251 -6.20 -18.47 32.82
CA LYS A 251 -5.00 -19.23 32.46
C LYS A 251 -4.00 -18.36 31.71
N LYS A 252 -4.47 -17.62 30.70
CA LYS A 252 -3.62 -16.79 29.82
C LYS A 252 -4.42 -15.67 29.18
N ILE A 253 -3.80 -14.49 29.02
CA ILE A 253 -4.28 -13.45 28.10
C ILE A 253 -3.62 -13.73 26.75
N LEU A 254 -4.45 -14.02 25.75
CA LEU A 254 -4.00 -14.35 24.40
C LEU A 254 -3.75 -13.11 23.56
N GLY A 255 -4.48 -12.03 23.82
CA GLY A 255 -4.34 -10.81 23.05
C GLY A 255 -5.14 -9.63 23.58
N VAL A 256 -4.76 -8.44 23.13
CA VAL A 256 -5.47 -7.19 23.37
C VAL A 256 -5.68 -6.50 22.04
N ALA A 257 -6.89 -6.03 21.79
CA ALA A 257 -7.21 -5.19 20.65
C ALA A 257 -7.87 -3.91 21.12
N TRP A 258 -7.60 -2.81 20.43
CA TRP A 258 -8.30 -1.55 20.63
C TRP A 258 -8.69 -0.95 19.29
N ARG A 259 -9.73 -0.12 19.32
CA ARG A 259 -10.14 0.68 18.18
C ARG A 259 -9.26 1.91 18.13
N SER A 260 -8.51 2.08 17.05
CA SER A 260 -7.76 3.32 16.85
C SER A 260 -8.73 4.49 16.66
N PRO A 261 -8.56 5.61 17.40
CA PRO A 261 -9.28 6.85 17.11
C PRO A 261 -8.80 7.51 15.80
N ASP A 262 -7.55 7.28 15.43
CA ASP A 262 -6.88 7.90 14.28
C ASP A 262 -5.91 6.88 13.68
N GLU A 263 -6.33 6.22 12.61
CA GLU A 263 -5.57 5.17 11.91
C GLU A 263 -4.22 5.67 11.38
N HIS A 264 -4.04 6.99 11.21
CA HIS A 264 -2.80 7.58 10.68
C HIS A 264 -1.76 7.88 11.75
N GLN A 265 -2.10 7.78 13.03
CA GLN A 265 -1.15 8.04 14.10
C GLN A 265 -0.12 6.89 14.21
N PRO A 266 1.20 7.16 14.14
CA PRO A 266 2.21 6.11 14.15
C PRO A 266 2.30 5.36 15.49
N ASP A 267 2.07 6.07 16.60
CA ASP A 267 2.02 5.49 17.94
C ASP A 267 0.58 5.26 18.39
N GLN A 268 -0.01 4.15 17.95
CA GLN A 268 -1.35 3.72 18.36
C GLN A 268 -1.42 3.31 19.84
N LEU A 269 -0.28 2.95 20.45
CA LEU A 269 -0.20 2.40 21.78
C LEU A 269 -0.46 3.49 22.84
N GLN A 270 -0.17 4.75 22.53
CA GLN A 270 -0.41 5.90 23.40
C GLN A 270 -1.88 6.00 23.87
N TYR A 271 -2.85 5.57 23.03
CA TYR A 271 -4.28 5.71 23.32
C TYR A 271 -4.76 4.79 24.44
N ILE A 272 -4.04 3.72 24.73
CA ILE A 272 -4.38 2.77 25.80
C ILE A 272 -3.42 2.84 26.99
N ARG A 273 -2.45 3.74 26.95
CA ARG A 273 -1.46 3.94 28.01
C ARG A 273 -2.14 4.29 29.34
N PRO A 274 -1.91 3.53 30.43
CA PRO A 274 -2.48 3.84 31.72
C PRO A 274 -1.97 5.20 32.19
N PRO A 275 -2.80 5.98 32.90
CA PRO A 275 -2.36 7.24 33.47
C PRO A 275 -1.14 7.06 34.38
N GLU A 276 -0.24 8.04 34.37
CA GLU A 276 0.75 8.19 35.42
C GLU A 276 0.06 8.37 36.78
N SER A 277 0.71 7.97 37.87
CA SER A 277 0.08 7.73 39.19
C SER A 277 -0.73 8.88 39.79
N LYS A 278 -0.63 10.09 39.23
CA LYS A 278 -1.36 11.28 39.65
C LYS A 278 -2.82 11.32 39.14
N TYR A 279 -3.14 10.61 38.06
CA TYR A 279 -4.49 10.63 37.50
C TYR A 279 -5.26 9.37 37.88
N THR A 280 -6.55 9.52 38.15
CA THR A 280 -7.41 8.36 38.37
C THR A 280 -7.86 7.80 37.03
N THR A 281 -8.16 6.51 36.96
CA THR A 281 -8.73 5.90 35.74
C THR A 281 -10.10 6.49 35.37
N LYS A 282 -10.69 7.38 36.19
CA LYS A 282 -11.94 8.07 35.89
C LYS A 282 -11.71 9.30 35.01
N ASP A 283 -10.49 9.83 34.98
CA ASP A 283 -10.15 11.07 34.27
C ASP A 283 -9.68 10.80 32.83
N VAL A 284 -9.53 9.52 32.45
CA VAL A 284 -9.01 9.11 31.15
C VAL A 284 -10.08 8.34 30.38
N SER A 285 -10.44 8.86 29.21
CA SER A 285 -11.29 8.17 28.25
C SER A 285 -10.42 7.26 27.38
N PHE A 286 -10.58 5.95 27.55
CA PHE A 286 -9.91 4.97 26.70
C PHE A 286 -10.76 4.65 25.47
N PRO A 287 -10.15 4.38 24.31
CA PRO A 287 -10.87 3.81 23.19
C PRO A 287 -11.44 2.44 23.57
N ARG A 288 -12.39 1.96 22.75
CA ARG A 288 -12.90 0.60 22.91
C ARG A 288 -11.72 -0.38 22.89
N THR A 289 -11.62 -1.18 23.95
CA THR A 289 -10.54 -2.14 24.14
C THR A 289 -11.15 -3.48 24.56
N GLU A 290 -10.73 -4.55 23.90
CA GLU A 290 -11.19 -5.92 24.11
C GLU A 290 -9.98 -6.80 24.44
N VAL A 291 -10.17 -7.74 25.36
CA VAL A 291 -9.14 -8.63 25.90
C VAL A 291 -9.55 -10.06 25.60
N TYR A 292 -8.69 -10.79 24.90
CA TYR A 292 -8.91 -12.18 24.52
C TYR A 292 -8.27 -13.10 25.57
N ILE A 293 -9.08 -13.91 26.25
CA ILE A 293 -8.71 -14.62 27.47
C ILE A 293 -8.98 -16.12 27.32
N LEU A 294 -8.00 -16.94 27.73
CA LEU A 294 -8.13 -18.38 27.95
C LEU A 294 -8.28 -18.65 29.45
N PHE A 295 -9.33 -19.38 29.82
CA PHE A 295 -9.60 -19.80 31.20
C PHE A 295 -9.04 -21.21 31.48
N ASN A 296 -8.95 -21.57 32.76
CA ASN A 296 -8.42 -22.85 33.22
C ASN A 296 -9.25 -24.06 32.77
N ASP A 297 -10.55 -23.88 32.56
CA ASP A 297 -11.45 -24.90 32.02
C ASP A 297 -11.35 -25.06 30.49
N GLY A 298 -10.47 -24.29 29.84
CA GLY A 298 -10.26 -24.30 28.39
C GLY A 298 -11.18 -23.34 27.63
N GLU A 299 -12.10 -22.65 28.30
CA GLU A 299 -12.98 -21.68 27.66
C GLU A 299 -12.22 -20.45 27.16
N LEU A 300 -12.59 -20.00 25.96
CA LEU A 300 -12.05 -18.83 25.30
C LEU A 300 -13.11 -17.74 25.27
N LEU A 301 -12.80 -16.57 25.83
CA LEU A 301 -13.73 -15.43 25.86
C LEU A 301 -13.07 -14.13 25.42
N LEU A 302 -13.88 -13.25 24.85
CA LEU A 302 -13.52 -11.88 24.55
C LEU A 302 -14.26 -10.94 25.53
N GLU A 303 -13.50 -10.22 26.35
CA GLU A 303 -14.05 -9.32 27.36
C GLU A 303 -13.64 -7.87 27.11
N ALA A 304 -14.59 -6.95 27.33
CA ALA A 304 -14.28 -5.54 27.30
C ALA A 304 -13.32 -5.17 28.44
N ARG A 305 -12.55 -4.08 28.28
CA ARG A 305 -11.68 -3.53 29.34
C ARG A 305 -12.34 -3.48 30.71
N GLY A 306 -13.57 -2.97 30.81
CA GLY A 306 -14.31 -2.94 32.07
C GLY A 306 -14.66 -4.33 32.62
N GLY A 307 -14.93 -5.31 31.75
CA GLY A 307 -15.12 -6.71 32.12
C GLY A 307 -13.85 -7.31 32.72
N PHE A 308 -12.71 -7.06 32.07
CA PHE A 308 -11.38 -7.47 32.53
C PHE A 308 -10.96 -6.80 33.86
N GLN A 309 -11.26 -5.52 34.03
CA GLN A 309 -11.06 -4.80 35.30
C GLN A 309 -11.86 -5.40 36.47
N ARG A 310 -13.07 -5.92 36.21
CA ARG A 310 -13.87 -6.63 37.22
C ARG A 310 -13.31 -8.02 37.50
N LEU A 311 -12.88 -8.73 36.47
CA LEU A 311 -12.24 -10.05 36.58
C LEU A 311 -11.05 -10.03 37.55
N THR A 312 -10.19 -9.02 37.41
CA THR A 312 -8.98 -8.82 38.23
C THR A 312 -9.24 -8.10 39.55
N GLY A 313 -10.41 -7.49 39.74
CA GLY A 313 -10.75 -6.69 40.93
C GLY A 313 -9.90 -5.42 41.15
N ARG A 314 -8.92 -5.13 40.26
CA ARG A 314 -7.91 -4.08 40.43
C ARG A 314 -7.77 -3.27 39.14
N ARG A 315 -8.53 -2.17 39.02
CA ARG A 315 -8.62 -1.37 37.79
C ARG A 315 -7.26 -0.94 37.20
N ILE A 316 -6.41 -0.32 38.02
CA ILE A 316 -5.10 0.18 37.56
C ILE A 316 -4.18 -0.98 37.15
N LEU A 317 -4.21 -2.09 37.89
CA LEU A 317 -3.42 -3.26 37.55
C LEU A 317 -3.87 -3.87 36.23
N ALA A 318 -5.18 -4.02 36.03
CA ALA A 318 -5.76 -4.51 34.79
C ALA A 318 -5.35 -3.64 33.58
N ASP A 319 -5.37 -2.33 33.75
CA ASP A 319 -4.99 -1.38 32.70
C ASP A 319 -3.50 -1.50 32.35
N ARG A 320 -2.63 -1.67 33.36
CA ARG A 320 -1.20 -1.96 33.14
C ARG A 320 -1.00 -3.28 32.41
N MET A 321 -1.72 -4.33 32.79
CA MET A 321 -1.66 -5.63 32.09
C MET A 321 -2.09 -5.51 30.63
N ILE A 322 -3.18 -4.78 30.35
CA ILE A 322 -3.64 -4.50 28.98
C ILE A 322 -2.54 -3.84 28.16
N TYR A 323 -1.93 -2.78 28.70
CA TYR A 323 -0.86 -2.04 28.02
C TYR A 323 0.37 -2.90 27.80
N THR A 324 0.84 -3.63 28.83
CA THR A 324 2.02 -4.51 28.71
C THR A 324 1.81 -5.60 27.65
N VAL A 325 0.62 -6.21 27.58
CA VAL A 325 0.32 -7.21 26.53
C VAL A 325 0.32 -6.55 25.15
N ALA A 326 -0.31 -5.38 25.01
CA ALA A 326 -0.34 -4.65 23.74
C ALA A 326 1.07 -4.23 23.28
N GLU A 327 1.90 -3.72 24.18
CA GLU A 327 3.28 -3.31 23.91
C GLU A 327 4.15 -4.47 23.44
N ASP A 328 4.06 -5.61 24.13
CA ASP A 328 4.76 -6.84 23.75
C ASP A 328 4.33 -7.34 22.36
N MET A 329 3.02 -7.30 22.08
CA MET A 329 2.48 -7.68 20.78
C MET A 329 2.92 -6.75 19.64
N GLU A 330 2.84 -5.44 19.82
CA GLU A 330 3.34 -4.43 18.87
C GLU A 330 4.82 -4.65 18.57
N THR A 331 5.62 -4.89 19.60
CA THR A 331 7.06 -5.12 19.48
C THR A 331 7.35 -6.40 18.68
N ARG A 332 6.68 -7.51 19.03
CA ARG A 332 6.82 -8.79 18.30
C ARG A 332 6.39 -8.67 16.84
N PHE A 333 5.26 -8.00 16.57
CA PHE A 333 4.76 -7.80 15.21
C PHE A 333 5.75 -6.98 14.38
N LYS A 334 6.20 -5.81 14.88
CA LYS A 334 7.19 -4.94 14.21
C LYS A 334 8.52 -5.65 13.92
N ASN A 335 8.99 -6.48 14.87
CA ASN A 335 10.22 -7.25 14.68
C ASN A 335 10.06 -8.36 13.64
N SER A 336 8.85 -8.92 13.49
CA SER A 336 8.58 -10.01 12.53
C SER A 336 8.40 -9.55 11.09
N THR A 337 7.91 -8.33 10.88
CA THR A 337 7.69 -7.75 9.55
C THR A 337 8.97 -7.18 8.92
N GLY A 338 10.14 -7.46 9.51
CA GLY A 338 11.43 -7.26 8.87
C GLY A 338 12.03 -5.87 9.00
N GLY A 339 11.49 -4.97 9.85
CA GLY A 339 12.14 -3.69 10.17
C GLY A 339 12.47 -2.79 8.97
N GLU A 340 11.99 -3.11 7.76
CA GLU A 340 11.96 -2.17 6.65
C GLU A 340 10.94 -1.12 7.03
N ASP A 341 11.45 -0.07 7.66
CA ASP A 341 10.78 1.17 8.00
C ASP A 341 9.66 1.47 6.99
N ALA A 342 8.42 1.16 7.38
CA ALA A 342 7.21 1.71 6.76
C ALA A 342 7.16 3.26 6.91
N ASP A 343 8.19 3.85 7.54
CA ASP A 343 8.43 5.28 7.70
C ASP A 343 9.58 5.81 6.79
N SER A 344 10.25 4.96 5.99
CA SER A 344 11.42 5.38 5.17
C SER A 344 11.11 5.74 3.71
N HIS A 345 9.85 5.57 3.26
CA HIS A 345 9.44 5.94 1.90
C HIS A 345 8.52 7.16 1.79
N ILE A 346 8.26 7.88 2.88
CA ILE A 346 7.94 9.33 2.80
C ILE A 346 9.25 10.07 2.55
N LYS A 347 9.73 9.96 1.31
CA LYS A 347 10.87 10.72 0.81
C LYS A 347 10.52 12.20 0.87
N LYS A 348 11.14 12.90 1.82
CA LYS A 348 11.67 14.26 1.69
C LYS A 348 10.78 15.23 0.87
N GLU A 349 9.75 15.76 1.52
CA GLU A 349 9.45 17.18 1.33
C GLU A 349 9.99 17.98 2.52
N HIS A 350 10.73 19.01 2.15
CA HIS A 350 11.60 19.82 2.95
C HIS A 350 10.82 20.84 3.80
N ASN A 351 11.29 21.02 5.03
CA ASN A 351 11.27 22.28 5.81
C ASN A 351 9.93 22.75 6.41
N ALA A 352 9.54 22.24 7.58
CA ALA A 352 8.60 22.97 8.47
C ALA A 352 8.66 22.72 9.99
N THR A 353 9.43 21.76 10.54
CA THR A 353 9.19 21.29 11.93
C THR A 353 10.30 21.47 12.96
N THR A 354 11.45 22.05 12.64
CA THR A 354 12.52 22.28 13.64
C THR A 354 12.08 23.21 14.77
N ARG A 355 11.14 24.14 14.51
CA ARG A 355 10.67 25.10 15.52
C ARG A 355 9.73 24.50 16.57
N SER A 356 9.04 23.40 16.25
CA SER A 356 8.12 22.74 17.20
C SER A 356 8.87 21.90 18.24
N LYS A 357 9.94 21.21 17.81
CA LYS A 357 10.72 20.34 18.69
C LYS A 357 11.50 21.12 19.76
N GLU A 358 12.14 22.22 19.39
CA GLU A 358 12.80 23.12 20.35
C GLU A 358 11.82 23.76 21.34
N THR A 359 10.58 24.05 20.90
CA THR A 359 9.56 24.61 21.79
C THR A 359 9.13 23.59 22.84
N TRP A 360 8.89 22.35 22.42
CA TRP A 360 8.48 21.26 23.31
C TRP A 360 9.61 20.85 24.27
N GLU A 361 10.86 20.77 23.81
CA GLU A 361 12.01 20.49 24.68
C GLU A 361 12.24 21.61 25.71
N ASN A 362 12.05 22.87 25.33
CA ASN A 362 12.14 23.99 26.27
C ASN A 362 10.98 24.01 27.29
N GLU A 363 9.76 23.65 26.90
CA GLU A 363 8.63 23.48 27.84
C GLU A 363 8.86 22.31 28.80
N LEU A 364 9.35 21.17 28.30
CA LEU A 364 9.67 20.02 29.14
C LEU A 364 10.76 20.35 30.17
N LYS A 365 11.80 21.07 29.73
CA LYS A 365 12.89 21.50 30.61
C LYS A 365 12.41 22.46 31.70
N LYS A 366 11.53 23.42 31.36
CA LYS A 366 10.90 24.32 32.33
C LYS A 366 10.02 23.57 33.34
N GLU A 367 9.26 22.59 32.90
CA GLU A 367 8.40 21.81 33.80
C GLU A 367 9.21 20.90 34.72
N VAL A 368 10.31 20.29 34.23
CA VAL A 368 11.25 19.53 35.06
C VAL A 368 11.90 20.42 36.13
N GLU A 369 12.37 21.62 35.77
CA GLU A 369 12.92 22.58 36.76
C GLU A 369 11.87 23.02 37.79
N ARG A 370 10.62 23.23 37.36
CA ARG A 370 9.52 23.58 38.26
C ARG A 370 9.22 22.45 39.25
N LEU A 371 9.21 21.20 38.79
CA LEU A 371 9.00 20.02 39.65
C LEU A 371 10.17 19.80 40.62
N GLN A 372 11.42 20.01 40.18
CA GLN A 372 12.58 19.93 41.07
C GLN A 372 12.53 20.96 42.20
N LYS A 373 12.17 22.22 41.90
CA LYS A 373 11.98 23.26 42.93
C LYS A 373 10.85 22.92 43.91
N ALA A 374 9.75 22.33 43.43
CA ALA A 374 8.65 21.90 44.29
C ALA A 374 9.08 20.76 45.24
N ILE A 375 9.90 19.82 44.77
CA ILE A 375 10.46 18.75 45.61
C ILE A 375 11.42 19.32 46.66
N GLU A 376 12.29 20.27 46.29
CA GLU A 376 13.23 20.90 47.22
C GLU A 376 12.52 21.71 48.32
N LEU A 377 11.41 22.38 47.98
CA LEU A 377 10.57 23.07 48.96
C LEU A 377 9.89 22.13 49.95
N LEU A 378 9.48 20.94 49.50
CA LEU A 378 8.89 19.91 50.37
C LEU A 378 9.93 19.20 51.24
N GLN A 379 11.20 19.21 50.84
CA GLN A 379 12.30 18.58 51.58
C GLN A 379 12.96 19.51 52.60
N LYS A 380 12.70 20.83 52.57
CA LYS A 380 13.21 21.74 53.60
C LYS A 380 12.50 21.45 54.93
N PRO A 381 13.22 20.99 55.97
CA PRO A 381 12.64 20.87 57.29
C PRO A 381 12.15 22.25 57.74
N ALA A 382 10.96 22.30 58.32
CA ALA A 382 10.46 23.50 58.97
C ALA A 382 11.42 23.84 60.12
N THR A 383 12.36 24.74 59.87
CA THR A 383 13.18 25.34 60.92
C THR A 383 12.31 26.35 61.65
N SER A 384 11.68 25.90 62.73
CA SER A 384 11.25 26.73 63.86
C SER A 384 11.96 26.26 65.12
#